data_AF-A0A8S3IJN8-F1
#
_entry.id   AF-A0A8S3IJN8-F1
#
_cell.length_a   1.000
_cell.length_b   1.000
_cell.length_c   1.000
_cell.angle_alpha   90.00
_cell.angle_beta   90.00
_cell.angle_gamma   90.00
#
_symmetry.space_group_name_H-M   'P 1'
#
loop_
_entity.id
_entity.type
_entity.pdbx_description
1 polymer ?
#
loop_
_entity_poly.entity_id
_entity_poly.type
_entity_poly.pdbx_seq_one_letter_code
_entity_poly.pdbx_strand_id
1 'polypeptide(L)'
;MIFTSELFDKVITAVLCSFNPKTTNNEKQNALKFLDDLKENQPIICSTISFELIKQTNSQPILHHYSLNLLESIIKHKWNILKLDDRHLIKKQLFFIINSTYLNQIFMDPIHIRNSLAKCLVELIKRDCFEKVDTTLDELVNMLQGITQMQGLLIYFEITIAATSF
;
A
#
# COMPACT_ATOMS: atom_id res chain seq x y z
N MET A 1 15.68 12.87 4.80
CA MET A 1 15.93 12.68 3.35
C MET A 1 14.78 13.35 2.59
N ILE A 2 14.96 13.79 1.34
CA ILE A 2 13.89 14.44 0.55
C ILE A 2 13.55 13.51 -0.62
N PHE A 3 12.27 13.44 -0.98
CA PHE A 3 11.84 12.73 -2.18
C PHE A 3 12.44 13.41 -3.43
N THR A 4 13.14 12.63 -4.25
CA THR A 4 13.79 13.09 -5.50
C THR A 4 13.57 12.06 -6.60
N SER A 5 13.63 12.49 -7.86
CA SER A 5 13.53 11.57 -9.01
C SER A 5 14.61 10.49 -8.96
N GLU A 6 15.84 10.86 -8.61
CA GLU A 6 16.96 9.92 -8.49
C GLU A 6 16.69 8.83 -7.44
N LEU A 7 16.14 9.22 -6.29
CA LEU A 7 15.75 8.26 -5.24
C LEU A 7 14.65 7.33 -5.73
N PHE A 8 13.66 7.87 -6.44
CA PHE A 8 12.55 7.10 -6.98
C PHE A 8 13.01 6.07 -8.00
N ASP A 9 13.87 6.46 -8.95
CA ASP A 9 14.46 5.54 -9.94
C ASP A 9 15.34 4.48 -9.30
N LYS A 10 16.10 4.86 -8.25
CA LYS A 10 16.90 3.92 -7.47
C LYS A 10 16.04 2.88 -6.75
N VAL A 11 14.88 3.28 -6.22
CA VAL A 11 13.94 2.34 -5.58
C VAL A 11 13.34 1.39 -6.61
N ILE A 12 12.91 1.89 -7.77
CA ILE A 12 12.42 1.02 -8.86
C ILE A 12 13.49 -0.01 -9.23
N THR A 13 14.72 0.44 -9.44
CA THR A 13 15.83 -0.43 -9.82
C THR A 13 16.12 -1.47 -8.75
N ALA A 14 16.11 -1.10 -7.47
CA ALA A 14 16.34 -2.02 -6.36
C ALA A 14 15.22 -3.06 -6.24
N VAL A 15 13.95 -2.67 -6.39
CA VAL A 15 12.82 -3.61 -6.39
C VAL A 15 12.96 -4.59 -7.54
N LEU A 16 13.16 -4.11 -8.77
CA LEU A 16 13.33 -4.99 -9.94
C LEU A 16 14.55 -5.91 -9.78
N CYS A 17 15.65 -5.42 -9.21
CA CYS A 17 16.84 -6.22 -8.93
C CYS A 17 16.55 -7.35 -7.94
N SER A 18 15.76 -7.10 -6.90
CA SER A 18 15.43 -8.11 -5.88
C SER A 18 14.56 -9.26 -6.42
N PHE A 19 13.73 -8.98 -7.44
CA PHE A 19 12.80 -9.95 -8.03
C PHE A 19 13.32 -10.58 -9.33
N ASN A 20 14.44 -10.11 -9.89
CA ASN A 20 15.01 -10.65 -11.11
C ASN A 20 15.77 -11.97 -10.84
N PRO A 21 15.46 -13.09 -11.53
CA PRO A 21 16.19 -14.35 -11.33
C PRO A 21 17.64 -14.31 -11.81
N LYS A 22 17.99 -13.38 -12.72
CA LYS A 22 19.33 -13.26 -13.32
C LYS A 22 20.32 -12.40 -12.52
N THR A 23 19.85 -11.66 -11.52
CA THR A 23 20.73 -10.81 -10.69
C THR A 23 21.53 -11.67 -9.71
N THR A 24 22.77 -11.26 -9.44
CA THR A 24 23.65 -12.00 -8.53
C THR A 24 23.12 -11.92 -7.09
N ASN A 25 23.49 -12.90 -6.26
CA ASN A 25 23.08 -12.89 -4.85
C ASN A 25 23.56 -11.64 -4.11
N ASN A 26 24.76 -11.14 -4.43
CA ASN A 26 25.31 -9.94 -3.81
C ASN A 26 24.50 -8.69 -4.19
N GLU A 27 24.15 -8.52 -5.47
CA GLU A 27 23.31 -7.41 -5.92
C GLU A 27 21.91 -7.45 -5.29
N LYS A 28 21.30 -8.64 -5.20
CA LYS A 28 20.01 -8.82 -4.51
C LYS A 28 20.09 -8.42 -3.03
N GLN A 29 21.12 -8.86 -2.32
CA GLN A 29 21.31 -8.52 -0.92
C GLN A 29 21.50 -7.01 -0.72
N ASN A 30 22.29 -6.36 -1.58
CA ASN A 30 22.48 -4.92 -1.53
C ASN A 30 21.19 -4.14 -1.82
N ALA A 31 20.40 -4.60 -2.80
CA ALA A 31 19.10 -4.01 -3.12
C ALA A 31 18.11 -4.15 -1.95
N LEU A 32 17.97 -5.36 -1.39
CA LEU A 32 17.08 -5.62 -0.26
C LEU A 32 17.49 -4.81 0.98
N LYS A 33 18.78 -4.77 1.29
CA LYS A 33 19.30 -3.97 2.41
C LYS A 33 18.96 -2.49 2.26
N PHE A 34 19.14 -1.93 1.06
CA PHE A 34 18.76 -0.55 0.78
C PHE A 34 17.25 -0.31 0.97
N LEU A 35 16.40 -1.22 0.47
CA LEU A 35 14.95 -1.10 0.61
C LEU A 35 14.49 -1.22 2.07
N ASP A 36 15.10 -2.12 2.85
CA ASP A 36 14.81 -2.29 4.27
C ASP A 36 15.28 -1.09 5.09
N ASP A 37 16.48 -0.58 4.84
CA ASP A 37 16.99 0.63 5.49
C ASP A 37 16.08 1.84 5.21
N LEU A 38 15.59 1.99 3.97
CA LEU A 38 14.64 3.03 3.59
C LEU A 38 13.30 2.88 4.33
N LYS A 39 12.75 1.65 4.33
CA LYS A 39 11.49 1.30 5.01
C LYS A 39 11.52 1.59 6.50
N GLU A 40 12.62 1.26 7.18
CA GLU A 40 12.74 1.44 8.63
C GLU A 40 12.89 2.92 9.02
N ASN A 41 13.66 3.67 8.24
CA ASN A 41 14.10 5.01 8.63
C ASN A 41 13.30 6.16 8.00
N GLN A 42 12.57 5.93 6.90
CA GLN A 42 11.92 6.99 6.12
C GLN A 42 10.46 6.64 5.72
N PRO A 43 9.55 6.39 6.69
CA PRO A 43 8.20 5.90 6.39
C PRO A 43 7.37 6.86 5.51
N ILE A 44 7.53 8.17 5.66
CA ILE A 44 6.81 9.17 4.83
C ILE A 44 7.30 9.17 3.38
N ILE A 45 8.60 9.04 3.18
CA ILE A 45 9.18 8.97 1.83
C ILE A 45 8.76 7.66 1.17
N CYS A 46 8.79 6.56 1.91
CA CYS A 46 8.29 5.27 1.44
C CYS A 46 6.82 5.33 1.04
N SER A 47 5.97 5.98 1.84
CA SER A 47 4.57 6.20 1.50
C SER A 47 4.41 7.01 0.20
N THR A 48 5.17 8.10 0.06
CA THR A 48 5.17 8.92 -1.16
C THR A 48 5.57 8.11 -2.39
N ILE A 49 6.65 7.33 -2.28
CA ILE A 49 7.12 6.44 -3.35
C ILE A 49 6.05 5.41 -3.72
N SER A 50 5.43 4.75 -2.73
CA SER A 50 4.38 3.77 -2.99
C SER A 50 3.21 4.37 -3.76
N PHE A 51 2.77 5.58 -3.38
CA PHE A 51 1.68 6.24 -4.09
C PHE A 51 2.06 6.66 -5.51
N GLU A 52 3.28 7.13 -5.73
CA GLU A 52 3.77 7.44 -7.09
C GLU A 52 3.89 6.19 -7.96
N LEU A 53 4.37 5.06 -7.42
CA LEU A 53 4.43 3.79 -8.14
C LEU A 53 3.04 3.26 -8.51
N ILE A 54 2.05 3.37 -7.62
CA ILE A 54 0.67 2.96 -7.91
C ILE A 54 0.05 3.81 -9.02
N LYS A 55 0.38 5.11 -9.08
CA LYS A 55 -0.12 6.00 -10.15
C LYS A 55 0.49 5.68 -11.52
N GLN A 56 1.63 5.01 -11.59
CA GLN A 56 2.23 4.64 -12.88
C GLN A 56 1.47 3.48 -13.51
N THR A 57 0.65 3.79 -14.51
CA THR A 57 -0.20 2.81 -15.21
C THR A 57 0.58 1.83 -16.09
N ASN A 58 1.80 2.19 -16.51
CA ASN A 58 2.65 1.36 -17.38
C ASN A 58 3.75 0.61 -16.61
N SER A 59 3.72 0.63 -15.27
CA SER A 59 4.75 -0.06 -14.47
C SER A 59 4.49 -1.56 -14.38
N GLN A 60 5.54 -2.34 -14.14
CA GLN A 60 5.43 -3.79 -13.97
C GLN A 60 4.57 -4.15 -12.74
N PRO A 61 3.70 -5.19 -12.80
CA PRO A 61 2.82 -5.56 -11.68
C PRO A 61 3.54 -5.79 -10.35
N ILE A 62 4.81 -6.22 -10.40
CA ILE A 62 5.65 -6.41 -9.22
C ILE A 62 5.88 -5.11 -8.43
N LEU A 63 5.93 -3.96 -9.12
CA LEU A 63 6.11 -2.65 -8.50
C LEU A 63 4.83 -2.23 -7.75
N HIS A 64 3.65 -2.50 -8.31
CA HIS A 64 2.38 -2.26 -7.61
C HIS A 64 2.24 -3.15 -6.38
N HIS A 65 2.53 -4.45 -6.52
CA HIS A 65 2.51 -5.39 -5.39
C HIS A 65 3.48 -4.96 -4.28
N TYR A 66 4.72 -4.60 -4.63
CA TYR A 66 5.68 -4.07 -3.67
C TYR A 66 5.16 -2.80 -2.98
N SER A 67 4.60 -1.86 -3.74
CA SER A 67 4.10 -0.58 -3.23
C SER A 67 2.98 -0.73 -2.21
N LEU A 68 2.03 -1.62 -2.51
CA LEU A 68 0.92 -1.94 -1.60
C LEU A 68 1.43 -2.65 -0.35
N ASN A 69 2.34 -3.61 -0.47
CA ASN A 69 2.91 -4.28 0.70
C ASN A 69 3.74 -3.32 1.57
N LEU A 70 4.41 -2.33 0.96
CA LEU A 70 5.13 -1.29 1.68
C LEU A 70 4.16 -0.37 2.44
N LEU A 71 3.05 0.04 1.82
CA LEU A 71 2.00 0.82 2.49
C LEU A 71 1.35 0.04 3.65
N GLU A 72 1.01 -1.24 3.42
CA GLU A 72 0.51 -2.13 4.48
C GLU A 72 1.47 -2.14 5.68
N SER A 73 2.76 -2.33 5.43
CA SER A 73 3.76 -2.36 6.51
C SER A 73 3.87 -1.04 7.26
N ILE A 74 3.78 0.10 6.56
CA ILE A 74 3.80 1.43 7.18
C ILE A 74 2.58 1.62 8.09
N ILE A 75 1.37 1.32 7.59
CA ILE A 75 0.12 1.43 8.35
C ILE A 75 0.11 0.45 9.54
N LYS A 76 0.68 -0.74 9.35
CA LYS A 76 0.70 -1.75 10.41
C LYS A 76 1.70 -1.42 11.52
N HIS A 77 2.93 -1.06 11.16
CA HIS A 77 4.06 -1.00 12.11
C HIS A 77 4.51 0.42 12.45
N LYS A 78 4.27 1.40 11.57
CA LYS A 78 4.78 2.77 11.73
C LYS A 78 3.67 3.79 11.99
N TRP A 79 2.39 3.41 11.95
CA TRP A 79 1.27 4.35 12.10
C TRP A 79 1.34 5.26 13.33
N ASN A 80 1.65 4.70 14.49
CA ASN A 80 1.69 5.45 15.75
C ASN A 80 2.86 6.44 15.85
N ILE A 81 3.90 6.27 15.04
CA ILE A 81 5.04 7.18 15.00
C ILE A 81 4.87 8.29 13.94
N LEU A 82 3.86 8.17 13.06
CA LEU A 82 3.55 9.19 12.07
C LEU A 82 2.82 10.37 12.72
N LYS A 83 3.03 11.57 12.18
CA LYS A 83 2.25 12.74 12.59
C LYS A 83 0.81 12.62 12.11
N LEU A 84 -0.10 13.31 12.79
CA LEU A 84 -1.53 13.28 12.44
C LEU A 84 -1.79 13.71 10.98
N ASP A 85 -1.11 14.76 10.51
CA ASP A 85 -1.23 15.23 9.12
C ASP A 85 -0.76 14.18 8.11
N ASP A 86 0.33 13.48 8.41
CA ASP A 86 0.87 12.42 7.55
C ASP A 86 -0.10 11.24 7.46
N ARG A 87 -0.72 10.86 8.59
CA ARG A 87 -1.75 9.80 8.64
C ARG A 87 -2.97 10.18 7.82
N HIS A 88 -3.44 11.43 7.96
CA HIS A 88 -4.54 11.95 7.17
C HIS A 88 -4.21 11.98 5.67
N LEU A 89 -2.98 12.35 5.31
CA LEU A 89 -2.52 12.33 3.92
C LEU A 89 -2.54 10.91 3.33
N ILE A 90 -1.99 9.92 4.04
CA ILE A 90 -1.97 8.50 3.61
C ILE A 90 -3.39 8.02 3.35
N LYS A 91 -4.30 8.28 4.29
CA LYS A 91 -5.70 7.91 4.19
C LYS A 91 -6.39 8.56 2.99
N LYS A 92 -6.23 9.87 2.83
CA LYS A 92 -6.79 10.61 1.69
C LYS A 92 -6.28 10.05 0.36
N GLN A 93 -4.98 9.74 0.26
CA GLN A 93 -4.38 9.18 -0.95
C GLN A 93 -4.85 7.75 -1.23
N LEU A 94 -5.01 6.92 -0.20
CA LEU A 94 -5.55 5.56 -0.35
C LEU A 94 -7.01 5.59 -0.83
N PHE A 95 -7.84 6.47 -0.26
CA PHE A 95 -9.21 6.68 -0.73
C PHE A 95 -9.28 7.25 -2.14
N PHE A 96 -8.36 8.15 -2.49
CA PHE A 96 -8.26 8.63 -3.87
C PHE A 96 -7.99 7.49 -4.86
N ILE A 97 -7.08 6.56 -4.53
CA ILE A 97 -6.79 5.39 -5.38
C ILE A 97 -8.02 4.48 -5.54
N ILE A 98 -8.79 4.32 -4.48
CA ILE A 98 -10.02 3.51 -4.47
C ILE A 98 -11.15 4.19 -5.25
N ASN A 99 -11.35 5.49 -5.07
CA ASN A 99 -12.45 6.20 -5.69
C ASN A 99 -12.16 6.64 -7.13
N SER A 100 -10.89 6.70 -7.51
CA SER A 100 -10.53 7.02 -8.89
C SER A 100 -10.76 5.81 -9.80
N THR A 101 -11.07 6.10 -11.06
CA THR A 101 -11.10 5.15 -12.18
C THR A 101 -9.78 4.36 -12.35
N TYR A 102 -8.73 4.67 -11.59
CA TYR A 102 -7.55 3.83 -11.41
C TYR A 102 -7.88 2.43 -10.93
N LEU A 103 -8.94 2.22 -10.14
CA LEU A 103 -9.37 0.86 -9.84
C LEU A 103 -9.72 0.08 -11.11
N ASN A 104 -10.36 0.67 -12.12
CA ASN A 104 -10.70 -0.07 -13.35
C ASN A 104 -9.46 -0.48 -14.17
N GLN A 105 -8.31 0.18 -14.00
CA GLN A 105 -7.05 -0.19 -14.66
C GLN A 105 -6.17 -1.10 -13.78
N ILE A 106 -6.09 -0.84 -12.47
CA ILE A 106 -5.44 -1.72 -11.47
C ILE A 106 -6.23 -3.04 -11.27
N PHE A 107 -7.50 -3.11 -11.69
CA PHE A 107 -8.31 -4.34 -11.68
C PHE A 107 -8.29 -5.12 -13.01
N MET A 108 -7.56 -4.65 -14.03
CA MET A 108 -7.10 -5.54 -15.11
C MET A 108 -5.93 -6.43 -14.65
N ASP A 109 -5.41 -6.16 -13.45
CA ASP A 109 -4.26 -6.79 -12.84
C ASP A 109 -4.66 -7.99 -11.94
N PRO A 110 -3.72 -8.91 -11.68
CA PRO A 110 -3.98 -10.19 -11.02
C PRO A 110 -4.53 -10.07 -9.60
N ILE A 111 -5.34 -11.05 -9.18
CA ILE A 111 -6.07 -11.11 -7.90
C ILE A 111 -5.24 -10.76 -6.65
N HIS A 112 -3.92 -10.99 -6.68
CA HIS A 112 -3.03 -10.70 -5.57
C HIS A 112 -2.86 -9.20 -5.29
N ILE A 113 -2.95 -8.33 -6.31
CA ILE A 113 -2.87 -6.86 -6.14
C ILE A 113 -4.10 -6.36 -5.40
N ARG A 114 -5.29 -6.86 -5.77
CA ARG A 114 -6.55 -6.54 -5.07
C ARG A 114 -6.52 -6.98 -3.61
N ASN A 115 -5.95 -8.15 -3.34
CA ASN A 115 -5.78 -8.65 -1.98
C ASN A 115 -4.81 -7.77 -1.17
N SER A 116 -3.71 -7.31 -1.75
CA SER A 116 -2.78 -6.38 -1.07
C SER A 116 -3.43 -5.03 -0.75
N LEU A 117 -4.26 -4.49 -1.66
CA LEU A 117 -5.03 -3.26 -1.39
C LEU A 117 -6.05 -3.46 -0.28
N ALA A 118 -6.77 -4.59 -0.29
CA ALA A 118 -7.72 -4.95 0.77
C ALA A 118 -7.03 -5.03 2.15
N LYS A 119 -5.83 -5.62 2.22
CA LYS A 119 -5.03 -5.65 3.46
C LYS A 119 -4.67 -4.25 3.95
N CYS A 120 -4.26 -3.34 3.05
CA CYS A 120 -3.99 -1.96 3.41
C CYS A 120 -5.21 -1.29 4.05
N LEU A 121 -6.40 -1.50 3.48
CA LEU A 121 -7.65 -0.95 4.00
C LEU A 121 -8.04 -1.53 5.35
N VAL A 122 -7.91 -2.85 5.52
CA VAL A 122 -8.17 -3.51 6.81
C VAL A 122 -7.24 -2.97 7.89
N GLU A 123 -5.95 -2.84 7.61
CA GLU A 123 -5.02 -2.26 8.58
C GLU A 123 -5.34 -0.79 8.86
N LEU A 124 -5.75 -0.01 7.86
CA LEU A 124 -6.19 1.37 8.05
C LEU A 124 -7.43 1.47 8.94
N ILE A 125 -8.46 0.65 8.67
CA ILE A 125 -9.71 0.60 9.47
C ILE A 125 -9.39 0.25 10.92
N LYS A 126 -8.56 -0.77 11.16
CA LYS A 126 -8.14 -1.12 12.51
C LYS A 126 -7.57 0.11 13.22
N ARG A 127 -6.68 0.87 12.55
CA ARG A 127 -6.03 2.04 13.14
C ARG A 127 -6.99 3.22 13.38
N ASP A 128 -7.84 3.55 12.41
CA ASP A 128 -8.82 4.65 12.55
C ASP A 128 -9.88 4.34 13.63
N CYS A 129 -10.38 3.10 13.70
CA CYS A 129 -11.37 2.68 14.70
C CYS A 129 -10.85 2.80 16.14
N PHE A 130 -9.55 2.54 16.36
CA PHE A 130 -8.94 2.73 17.69
C PHE A 130 -8.58 4.19 18.00
N GLU A 131 -8.45 5.05 16.98
CA GLU A 131 -8.04 6.45 17.13
C GLU A 131 -9.20 7.45 17.30
N LYS A 132 -10.46 7.01 17.26
CA LYS A 132 -11.66 7.87 17.39
C LYS A 132 -11.70 9.04 16.39
N VAL A 133 -11.18 8.84 15.19
CA VAL A 133 -11.31 9.83 14.11
C VAL A 133 -12.60 9.53 13.36
N ASP A 134 -13.49 10.52 13.27
CA ASP A 134 -14.82 10.49 12.63
C ASP A 134 -14.80 10.24 11.10
N THR A 135 -13.87 9.43 10.58
CA THR A 135 -14.22 8.64 9.40
C THR A 135 -15.26 7.66 9.85
N THR A 136 -16.48 7.91 9.44
CA THR A 136 -17.56 6.98 9.66
C THR A 136 -17.15 5.67 8.98
N LEU A 137 -17.10 4.59 9.76
CA LEU A 137 -17.04 3.23 9.24
C LEU A 137 -17.99 3.05 8.04
N ASP A 138 -19.09 3.80 8.02
CA ASP A 138 -20.06 3.90 6.93
C ASP A 138 -19.46 4.38 5.60
N GLU A 139 -18.59 5.39 5.56
CA GLU A 139 -17.92 5.80 4.31
C GLU A 139 -17.02 4.69 3.77
N LEU A 140 -16.29 4.02 4.66
CA LEU A 140 -15.43 2.88 4.32
C LEU A 140 -16.25 1.71 3.81
N VAL A 141 -17.34 1.37 4.50
CA VAL A 141 -18.27 0.30 4.11
C VAL A 141 -18.95 0.62 2.78
N ASN A 142 -19.41 1.85 2.56
CA ASN A 142 -20.04 2.27 1.30
C ASN A 142 -19.05 2.24 0.13
N MET A 143 -17.80 2.68 0.34
CA MET A 143 -16.74 2.56 -0.67
C MET A 143 -16.43 1.10 -0.99
N LEU A 144 -16.31 0.25 0.03
CA LEU A 144 -16.08 -1.18 -0.13
C LEU A 144 -17.24 -1.88 -0.84
N GLN A 145 -18.48 -1.47 -0.59
CA GLN A 145 -19.66 -1.98 -1.30
C GLN A 145 -19.60 -1.65 -2.80
N GLY A 146 -19.11 -0.47 -3.18
CA GLY A 146 -18.80 -0.13 -4.58
C GLY A 146 -17.76 -1.07 -5.20
N ILE A 147 -16.74 -1.46 -4.42
CA ILE A 147 -15.72 -2.44 -4.84
C ILE A 147 -16.29 -3.88 -4.89
N THR A 148 -17.25 -4.24 -4.05
CA THR A 148 -17.86 -5.59 -4.04
C THR A 148 -18.73 -5.89 -5.25
N GLN A 149 -19.19 -4.87 -5.99
CA GLN A 149 -19.81 -5.07 -7.31
C GLN A 149 -18.78 -5.58 -8.34
N MET A 150 -17.48 -5.46 -8.07
CA MET A 150 -16.34 -5.93 -8.87
C MET A 150 -15.71 -7.22 -8.29
N GLN A 151 -16.53 -8.26 -8.17
CA GLN A 151 -16.23 -9.68 -7.85
C GLN A 151 -14.83 -10.01 -7.27
N GLY A 152 -14.81 -10.35 -5.97
CA GLY A 152 -13.75 -11.16 -5.34
C GLY A 152 -13.30 -10.73 -3.93
N LEU A 153 -13.67 -9.53 -3.47
CA LEU A 153 -13.14 -8.96 -2.21
C LEU A 153 -13.92 -9.38 -0.93
N LEU A 154 -15.15 -9.89 -1.07
CA LEU A 154 -16.10 -10.07 0.03
C LEU A 154 -15.63 -11.09 1.09
N ILE A 155 -15.02 -12.19 0.65
CA ILE A 155 -14.69 -13.33 1.52
C ILE A 155 -13.54 -13.01 2.49
N TYR A 156 -12.55 -12.20 2.08
CA TYR A 156 -11.42 -11.85 2.95
C TYR A 156 -11.81 -10.80 4.01
N PHE A 157 -12.73 -9.91 3.66
CA PHE A 157 -13.20 -8.83 4.53
C PHE A 157 -14.12 -9.34 5.64
N GLU A 158 -15.10 -10.20 5.31
CA GLU A 158 -15.99 -10.80 6.30
C GLU A 158 -15.22 -11.62 7.35
N ILE A 159 -14.21 -12.39 6.91
CA ILE A 159 -13.40 -13.21 7.82
C ILE A 159 -12.52 -12.36 8.75
N THR A 160 -11.96 -11.25 8.26
CA THR A 160 -11.00 -10.46 9.06
C THR A 160 -11.68 -9.52 10.07
N ILE A 161 -12.85 -8.99 9.73
CA ILE A 161 -13.68 -8.23 10.69
C ILE A 161 -14.28 -9.21 11.72
N ALA A 162 -14.82 -10.35 11.29
CA ALA A 162 -15.35 -11.35 12.23
C ALA A 162 -14.30 -11.91 13.20
N ALA A 163 -13.03 -12.03 12.77
CA ALA A 163 -11.93 -12.49 13.61
C ALA A 163 -11.37 -11.42 14.58
N THR A 164 -11.75 -10.15 14.43
CA THR A 164 -11.31 -9.04 15.31
C THR A 164 -12.41 -8.52 16.23
N SER A 165 -13.60 -9.12 16.17
CA SER A 165 -14.67 -9.01 17.17
C SER A 165 -14.38 -9.91 18.39
N PHE A 166 -13.30 -9.64 19.13
CA PHE A 166 -13.04 -10.14 20.48
C PHE A 166 -12.29 -9.08 21.30
#